data_AF-R9ITM1-F1
#
_entry.id   AF-R9ITM1-F1
#
_cell.length_a   1.000
_cell.length_b   1.000
_cell.length_c   1.000
_cell.angle_alpha   90.00
_cell.angle_beta   90.00
_cell.angle_gamma   90.00
#
_symmetry.space_group_name_H-M   'P 1'
#
loop_
_entity.id
_entity.type
_entity.pdbx_description
1 polymer ?
#
loop_
_entity_poly.entity_id
_entity_poly.type
_entity_poly.pdbx_seq_one_letter_code
_entity_poly.pdbx_strand_id
1 'polypeptide(L)'
;MVDAKKETFEFVMLDAYPVLFTSARIDRKTVPKDLFCYDVRHDDDGQGIACEVKPHVLVNHWGSILSKEEIPMEEDGSYYPREDLDYSRESLTVEEYLRMDAQGIRMEEGNKENEMRLDL
;
A
#
# COMPACT_ATOMS: atom_id res chain seq x y z
N MET A 1 -3.91 12.44 -14.86
CA MET A 1 -2.99 12.23 -13.74
C MET A 1 -3.30 13.26 -12.67
N VAL A 2 -3.23 12.89 -11.40
CA VAL A 2 -3.50 13.77 -10.25
C VAL A 2 -2.20 14.26 -9.60
N ASP A 3 -2.28 15.41 -8.93
CA ASP A 3 -1.17 15.97 -8.15
C ASP A 3 -1.13 15.26 -6.78
N ALA A 4 -0.05 14.52 -6.51
CA ALA A 4 0.09 13.73 -5.28
C ALA A 4 -0.07 14.57 -4.01
N LYS A 5 0.28 15.86 -4.05
CA LYS A 5 0.23 16.74 -2.88
C LYS A 5 -1.17 17.29 -2.59
N LYS A 6 -2.11 17.12 -3.53
CA LYS A 6 -3.49 17.61 -3.42
C LYS A 6 -4.51 16.48 -3.33
N GLU A 7 -4.10 15.26 -3.67
CA GLU A 7 -4.95 14.08 -3.63
C GLU A 7 -5.17 13.61 -2.19
N THR A 8 -6.36 13.07 -1.93
CA THR A 8 -6.69 12.32 -0.71
C THR A 8 -6.71 10.85 -1.08
N PHE A 9 -5.94 10.05 -0.35
CA PHE A 9 -5.69 8.64 -0.65
C PHE A 9 -6.38 7.76 0.37
N GLU A 10 -6.69 6.52 -0.01
CA GLU A 10 -7.06 5.46 0.92
C GLU A 10 -5.79 4.93 1.60
N PHE A 11 -5.80 4.76 2.91
CA PHE A 11 -4.71 4.12 3.63
C PHE A 11 -4.91 2.61 3.63
N VAL A 12 -3.96 1.86 3.06
CA VAL A 12 -4.08 0.41 2.87
C VAL A 12 -2.79 -0.31 3.28
N MET A 13 -2.91 -1.58 3.62
CA MET A 13 -1.76 -2.48 3.77
C MET A 13 -1.56 -3.28 2.50
N LEU A 14 -0.38 -3.14 1.89
CA LEU A 14 0.14 -4.05 0.88
C LEU A 14 1.03 -5.07 1.59
N ASP A 15 0.49 -6.24 1.89
CA ASP A 15 1.13 -7.20 2.78
C ASP A 15 1.56 -6.55 4.13
N ALA A 16 2.86 -6.32 4.33
CA ALA A 16 3.41 -5.67 5.52
C ALA A 16 3.72 -4.18 5.31
N TYR A 17 3.49 -3.64 4.11
CA TYR A 17 3.81 -2.27 3.74
C TYR A 17 2.58 -1.37 3.91
N PRO A 18 2.59 -0.42 4.87
CA PRO A 18 1.56 0.60 4.96
C PRO A 18 1.75 1.58 3.80
N VAL A 19 0.75 1.71 2.91
CA VAL A 19 0.83 2.55 1.71
C VAL A 19 -0.41 3.42 1.53
N LEU A 20 -0.26 4.49 0.76
CA LEU A 20 -1.39 5.27 0.26
C LEU A 20 -1.83 4.73 -1.09
N PHE A 21 -3.13 4.56 -1.31
CA PHE A 21 -3.72 4.09 -2.55
C PHE A 21 -4.67 5.13 -3.16
N THR A 22 -4.67 5.26 -4.48
CA THR A 22 -5.72 5.94 -5.24
C THR A 22 -5.96 5.19 -6.54
N SER A 23 -7.20 5.09 -6.99
CA SER A 23 -7.53 4.53 -8.32
C SER A 23 -7.02 5.41 -9.47
N ALA A 24 -6.68 6.68 -9.18
CA ALA A 24 -6.14 7.58 -10.18
C ALA A 24 -4.66 7.28 -10.51
N ARG A 25 -4.23 7.73 -11.69
CA ARG A 25 -2.80 7.82 -12.01
C ARG A 25 -2.20 9.07 -11.38
N ILE A 26 -1.05 8.95 -10.73
CA ILE A 26 -0.34 10.08 -10.12
C ILE A 26 0.62 10.73 -11.14
N ASP A 27 0.70 12.07 -11.16
CA ASP A 27 1.81 12.77 -11.81
C ASP A 27 3.07 12.61 -10.95
N ARG A 28 3.97 11.72 -11.37
CA ARG A 28 5.19 11.38 -10.62
C ARG A 28 6.13 12.55 -10.38
N LYS A 29 6.01 13.65 -11.12
CA LYS A 29 6.77 14.88 -10.86
C LYS A 29 6.32 15.60 -9.58
N THR A 30 5.13 15.29 -9.09
CA THR A 30 4.53 15.88 -7.89
C THR A 30 4.78 15.05 -6.63
N VAL A 31 5.22 13.80 -6.77
CA VAL A 31 5.52 12.91 -5.64
C VAL A 31 6.68 13.47 -4.82
N PRO A 32 6.56 13.60 -3.49
CA PRO A 32 7.67 13.97 -2.62
C PRO A 32 8.87 13.02 -2.74
N LYS A 33 10.07 13.54 -2.49
CA LYS A 33 11.33 12.80 -2.73
C LYS A 33 11.57 11.65 -1.76
N ASP A 34 10.89 11.67 -0.63
CA ASP A 34 10.88 10.71 0.46
C ASP A 34 9.85 9.60 0.26
N LEU A 35 9.11 9.61 -0.86
CA LEU A 35 8.14 8.58 -1.21
C LEU A 35 8.50 7.89 -2.53
N PHE A 36 8.29 6.59 -2.53
CA PHE A 36 8.28 5.75 -3.72
C PHE A 36 6.87 5.71 -4.31
N CYS A 37 6.77 5.59 -5.63
CA CYS A 37 5.50 5.53 -6.34
C CYS A 37 5.46 4.32 -7.27
N TYR A 38 4.40 3.53 -7.17
CA TYR A 38 4.17 2.34 -7.97
C TYR A 38 2.74 2.33 -8.51
N ASP A 39 2.51 1.51 -9.52
CA ASP A 39 1.19 1.23 -10.08
C ASP A 39 0.80 -0.20 -9.68
N VAL A 40 -0.48 -0.39 -9.35
CA VAL A 40 -1.11 -1.69 -9.07
C VAL A 40 -1.87 -2.14 -10.31
N ARG A 41 -1.67 -3.40 -10.70
CA ARG A 41 -2.41 -4.06 -11.78
C ARG A 41 -3.47 -4.99 -11.19
N HIS A 42 -4.67 -4.95 -11.76
CA HIS A 42 -5.72 -5.94 -11.44
C HIS A 42 -5.64 -7.15 -12.38
N ASP A 43 -6.29 -8.23 -11.98
CA ASP A 43 -6.42 -9.47 -12.74
C ASP A 43 -7.13 -9.27 -14.10
N ASP A 44 -6.81 -10.12 -15.07
CA ASP A 44 -7.42 -10.05 -16.41
C ASP A 44 -8.92 -10.40 -16.42
N ASP A 45 -9.38 -11.11 -15.40
CA ASP A 45 -10.77 -11.59 -15.26
C ASP A 45 -11.66 -10.64 -14.44
N GLY A 46 -11.12 -9.49 -13.99
CA GLY A 46 -11.86 -8.45 -13.29
C GLY A 46 -12.44 -8.88 -11.93
N GLN A 47 -11.82 -9.86 -11.26
CA GLN A 47 -12.18 -10.29 -9.90
C GLN A 47 -11.77 -9.27 -8.84
N GLY A 48 -10.96 -8.26 -9.22
CA GLY A 48 -10.64 -7.13 -8.35
C GLY A 48 -9.54 -7.45 -7.34
N ILE A 49 -8.54 -8.24 -7.76
CA ILE A 49 -7.40 -8.65 -6.94
C ILE A 49 -6.14 -7.91 -7.39
N ALA A 50 -5.31 -7.46 -6.44
CA ALA A 50 -4.02 -6.85 -6.73
C ALA A 50 -3.03 -7.95 -7.13
N CYS A 51 -2.86 -8.17 -8.42
CA CYS A 51 -2.00 -9.27 -8.90
C CYS A 51 -0.54 -8.87 -9.00
N GLU A 52 -0.24 -7.60 -9.27
CA GLU A 52 1.11 -7.17 -9.59
C GLU A 52 1.27 -5.69 -9.25
N VAL A 53 2.38 -5.35 -8.61
CA VAL A 53 2.83 -3.98 -8.36
C VAL A 53 4.09 -3.75 -9.17
N LYS A 54 4.16 -2.64 -9.92
CA LYS A 54 5.32 -2.27 -10.76
C LYS A 54 5.62 -0.79 -10.66
N PRO A 55 6.81 -0.35 -11.07
CA PRO A 55 7.07 1.07 -11.30
C PRO A 55 6.06 1.70 -12.27
N HIS A 56 5.56 1.00 -13.29
CA HIS A 56 4.55 1.51 -14.22
C HIS A 56 3.70 0.38 -14.80
N VAL A 57 2.37 0.56 -14.81
CA VAL A 57 1.40 -0.36 -15.40
C VAL A 57 0.64 0.34 -16.52
N LEU A 58 0.79 -0.17 -17.75
CA LEU A 58 0.11 0.39 -18.94
C LEU A 58 -1.30 -0.17 -19.14
N VAL A 59 -1.48 -1.46 -18.91
CA VAL A 59 -2.73 -2.20 -19.15
C VAL A 59 -3.23 -2.78 -17.84
N ASN A 60 -4.55 -2.73 -17.62
CA ASN A 60 -5.22 -3.15 -16.37
C ASN A 60 -4.73 -2.40 -15.13
N HIS A 61 -4.48 -1.10 -15.28
CA HIS A 61 -4.16 -0.23 -14.15
C HIS A 61 -5.35 -0.18 -13.19
N TRP A 62 -5.14 -0.66 -11.98
CA TRP A 62 -6.11 -0.58 -10.91
C TRP A 62 -5.97 0.73 -10.14
N GLY A 63 -4.73 1.08 -9.79
CA GLY A 63 -4.46 2.27 -8.99
C GLY A 63 -2.98 2.56 -8.88
N SER A 64 -2.65 3.63 -8.20
CA SER A 64 -1.28 4.01 -7.86
C SER A 64 -1.11 3.95 -6.35
N ILE A 65 0.06 3.50 -5.90
CA ILE A 65 0.42 3.51 -4.49
C ILE A 65 1.62 4.41 -4.22
N LEU A 66 1.64 5.02 -3.03
CA LEU A 66 2.80 5.69 -2.47
C LEU A 66 3.26 4.97 -1.21
N SER A 67 4.56 4.68 -1.14
CA SER A 67 5.20 4.00 -0.01
C SER A 67 6.37 4.82 0.51
N LYS A 68 6.59 4.83 1.83
CA LYS A 68 7.81 5.40 2.42
C LYS A 68 9.02 4.50 2.24
N GLU A 69 8.78 3.20 2.12
CA GLU A 69 9.81 2.19 1.93
C GLU A 69 9.82 1.71 0.48
N GLU A 70 11.01 1.35 -0.01
CA GLU A 70 11.14 0.72 -1.31
C GLU A 70 10.53 -0.69 -1.24
N ILE A 71 9.65 -1.01 -2.20
CA ILE A 71 9.06 -2.35 -2.28
C ILE A 71 10.08 -3.23 -3.00
N PRO A 72 10.50 -4.38 -2.42
CA PRO A 72 11.52 -5.24 -2.99
C PRO A 72 10.96 -5.97 -4.22
N MET A 73 11.18 -5.40 -5.39
CA MET A 73 10.79 -6.01 -6.67
C MET A 73 11.67 -7.24 -6.96
N GLU A 74 11.07 -8.23 -7.61
CA GLU A 74 11.76 -9.38 -8.19
C GLU A 74 12.61 -8.95 -9.41
N GLU A 75 13.39 -9.89 -9.97
CA GLU A 75 14.29 -9.63 -11.10
C GLU A 75 13.57 -9.07 -12.35
N ASP A 76 12.29 -9.37 -12.52
CA ASP A 76 11.45 -8.89 -13.63
C ASP A 76 10.87 -7.48 -13.40
N GLY A 77 11.20 -6.85 -12.27
CA GLY A 77 10.72 -5.53 -11.89
C GLY A 77 9.28 -5.50 -11.37
N SER A 78 8.77 -6.64 -10.91
CA SER A 78 7.45 -6.79 -10.31
C SER A 78 7.51 -7.19 -8.86
N TYR A 79 6.50 -6.77 -8.11
CA TYR A 79 6.18 -7.30 -6.80
C TYR A 79 4.81 -7.99 -6.88
N TYR A 80 4.73 -9.21 -6.34
CA TYR A 80 3.53 -10.01 -6.34
C TYR A 80 2.96 -10.04 -4.92
N PRO A 81 1.85 -9.31 -4.66
CA PRO A 81 1.20 -9.32 -3.35
C PRO A 81 0.82 -10.75 -2.94
N ARG A 82 1.02 -11.11 -1.67
CA ARG A 82 0.62 -12.44 -1.17
C ARG A 82 -0.88 -12.50 -0.91
N GLU A 83 -1.42 -11.40 -0.41
CA GLU A 83 -2.84 -11.19 -0.19
C GLU A 83 -3.32 -9.97 -1.00
N ASP A 84 -4.63 -9.80 -1.12
CA ASP A 84 -5.20 -8.57 -1.70
C ASP A 84 -4.95 -7.36 -0.77
N LEU A 85 -5.15 -6.14 -1.28
CA LEU A 85 -4.98 -4.92 -0.50
C LEU A 85 -5.96 -4.88 0.69
N ASP A 86 -5.44 -4.66 1.91
CA ASP A 86 -6.27 -4.52 3.12
C ASP A 86 -6.58 -3.04 3.38
N TYR A 87 -7.84 -2.66 3.22
CA TYR A 87 -8.30 -1.27 3.28
C TYR A 87 -8.69 -0.89 4.72
N SER A 88 -7.97 0.05 5.31
CA SER A 88 -8.21 0.52 6.68
C SER A 88 -9.49 1.36 6.84
N ARG A 89 -10.15 1.75 5.73
CA ARG A 89 -11.24 2.74 5.64
C ARG A 89 -10.86 4.17 6.03
N GLU A 90 -9.59 4.41 6.36
CA GLU A 90 -9.07 5.74 6.59
C GLU A 90 -8.64 6.36 5.25
N SER A 91 -8.71 7.69 5.20
CA SER A 91 -8.18 8.44 4.08
C SER A 91 -7.19 9.48 4.58
N LEU A 92 -6.06 9.59 3.90
CA LEU A 92 -4.94 10.43 4.30
C LEU A 92 -4.46 11.26 3.11
N THR A 93 -4.02 12.47 3.41
CA THR A 93 -3.13 13.23 2.52
C THR A 93 -1.70 12.70 2.65
N VAL A 94 -0.86 13.02 1.66
CA VAL A 94 0.58 12.74 1.71
C VAL A 94 1.26 13.36 2.93
N GLU A 95 0.83 14.56 3.36
CA GLU A 95 1.39 15.22 4.53
C GLU A 95 1.07 14.47 5.84
N GLU A 96 -0.16 13.98 5.99
CA GLU A 96 -0.55 13.18 7.16
C GLU A 96 0.18 11.85 7.21
N TYR A 97 0.27 11.16 6.07
CA TYR A 97 1.00 9.90 5.95
C TYR A 97 2.46 10.06 6.37
N LEU A 98 3.17 11.07 5.87
CA LEU A 98 4.56 11.35 6.27
C LEU A 98 4.71 11.63 7.76
N ARG A 99 3.70 12.21 8.41
CA ARG A 99 3.72 12.47 9.86
C ARG A 99 3.45 11.23 10.72
N MET A 100 2.87 10.16 10.20
CA MET A 100 2.55 8.95 10.97
C MET A 100 3.78 8.31 11.64
N ASP A 101 4.96 8.37 11.02
CA ASP A 101 6.17 7.76 11.63
C ASP A 101 6.77 8.62 12.74
N ALA A 102 6.46 9.92 12.76
CA ALA A 102 6.92 10.83 13.80
C ALA A 102 6.26 10.56 15.16
N GLN A 103 5.20 9.74 15.18
CA GLN A 103 4.47 9.32 16.37
C GLN A 103 4.39 7.79 16.36
N GLY A 104 5.51 7.12 16.63
CA GLY A 104 5.68 5.66 16.50
C GLY A 104 4.43 4.83 16.81
N ILE A 105 3.82 4.26 15.77
CA ILE A 105 2.64 3.42 15.91
C ILE A 105 3.11 2.01 16.25
N ARG A 106 2.83 1.62 17.50
CA ARG A 106 2.80 0.22 17.92
C ARG A 106 1.74 -0.48 17.07
N MET A 107 2.16 -1.42 16.22
CA MET A 107 1.25 -2.48 15.81
C MET A 107 1.12 -3.40 17.03
N GLU A 108 -0.03 -3.35 17.71
CA GLU A 108 -0.30 -4.29 18.81
C GLU A 108 -0.39 -5.70 18.24
N GLU A 109 0.63 -6.52 18.51
CA GLU A 109 0.55 -7.97 18.31
C GLU A 109 -0.58 -8.51 19.20
N GLY A 110 -1.53 -9.21 18.56
CA GLY A 110 -2.69 -9.79 19.22
C GLY A 110 -2.33 -10.65 20.43
N ASN A 111 -3.00 -10.35 21.54
CA ASN A 111 -2.94 -11.04 22.83
C ASN A 111 -3.10 -12.57 22.68
N LYS A 112 -2.00 -13.34 22.81
CA LYS A 112 -2.03 -14.79 23.06
C LYS A 112 -1.97 -15.06 24.56
N GLU A 113 -3.01 -14.68 25.28
CA GLU A 113 -3.26 -15.18 26.63
C GLU A 113 -4.66 -15.80 26.73
N ASN A 114 -4.78 -17.05 26.29
CA ASN A 114 -5.58 -18.09 26.95
C ASN A 114 -5.46 -19.41 26.19
N GLU A 115 -4.55 -20.28 26.61
CA GLU A 115 -4.71 -21.74 26.55
C GLU A 115 -3.54 -22.42 27.27
N MET A 116 -3.60 -22.45 28.60
CA MET A 116 -3.13 -23.63 29.32
C MET A 116 -3.82 -23.69 30.70
N ARG A 117 -5.05 -24.20 30.68
CA ARG A 117 -5.62 -24.86 31.85
C ARG A 117 -5.99 -26.28 31.41
N LEU A 118 -5.56 -27.24 32.24
CA LEU A 118 -5.74 -28.70 32.17
C LEU A 118 -4.65 -29.40 31.31
N ASP A 119 -3.81 -30.32 31.82
CA ASP A 119 -3.94 -31.28 32.93
C ASP A 119 -2.57 -31.71 33.52
N LEU A 120 -2.47 -31.72 34.86
CA LEU A 120 -2.14 -32.86 35.74
C LEU A 120 -2.02 -32.41 37.21
#